data_AF-A0A839YBQ2-F1
#
_entry.id   AF-A0A839YBQ2-F1
#
_cell.length_a   1.000
_cell.length_b   1.000
_cell.length_c   1.000
_cell.angle_alpha   90.00
_cell.angle_beta   90.00
_cell.angle_gamma   90.00
#
_symmetry.space_group_name_H-M   'P 1'
#
loop_
_entity.id
_entity.type
_entity.pdbx_description
1 polymer ?
#
loop_
_entity_poly.entity_id
_entity_poly.type
_entity_poly.pdbx_seq_one_letter_code
_entity_poly.pdbx_strand_id
1 'polypeptide(L)'
;MRKSVVAVSGMAMLALLAGCGKRGYDRARPDEFAVARQAPLIIPPDFALVPPQPGAARTQGNNPQAQALDALFGGPAQRSAAEAGVVDQAGGTGAAPAGIRSEAGDPQTNVVDKGQTTRDIIAAPQGDGQDARASAGAAASAPATPAPATPTPQQ
;
A
#
# COMPACT_ATOMS: atom_id res chain seq x y z
N MET A 1 -61.54 69.39 6.36
CA MET A 1 -61.21 67.97 6.66
C MET A 1 -60.99 67.15 5.39
N ARG A 2 -61.93 67.09 4.44
CA ARG A 2 -61.80 66.25 3.22
C ARG A 2 -60.62 66.64 2.31
N LYS A 3 -60.35 67.94 2.13
CA LYS A 3 -59.20 68.45 1.36
C LYS A 3 -57.85 68.17 2.03
N SER A 4 -57.83 68.18 3.36
CA SER A 4 -56.65 67.88 4.19
C SER A 4 -56.25 66.41 4.09
N VAL A 5 -57.24 65.50 4.06
CA VAL A 5 -57.00 64.06 3.90
C VAL A 5 -56.40 63.73 2.53
N VAL A 6 -56.86 64.38 1.47
CA VAL A 6 -56.31 64.19 0.11
C VAL A 6 -54.88 64.73 -0.01
N ALA A 7 -54.57 65.85 0.63
CA ALA A 7 -53.21 66.41 0.65
C ALA A 7 -52.23 65.50 1.40
N VAL A 8 -52.64 64.96 2.56
CA VAL A 8 -51.81 64.05 3.35
C VAL A 8 -51.60 62.72 2.63
N SER A 9 -52.63 62.15 1.99
CA SER A 9 -52.47 60.90 1.24
C SER A 9 -51.60 61.09 0.00
N GLY A 10 -51.72 62.21 -0.71
CA GLY A 10 -50.87 62.52 -1.86
C GLY A 10 -49.41 62.67 -1.46
N MET A 11 -49.13 63.39 -0.36
CA MET A 11 -47.77 63.58 0.14
C MET A 11 -47.14 62.26 0.62
N ALA A 12 -47.92 61.40 1.28
CA ALA A 12 -47.46 60.08 1.70
C ALA A 12 -47.12 59.19 0.49
N MET A 13 -47.93 59.26 -0.58
CA MET A 13 -47.71 58.49 -1.80
C MET A 13 -46.46 58.97 -2.56
N LEU A 14 -46.20 60.27 -2.59
CA LEU A 14 -44.97 60.86 -3.15
C LEU A 14 -43.72 60.46 -2.36
N ALA A 15 -43.80 60.44 -1.02
CA ALA A 15 -42.69 60.01 -0.16
C ALA A 15 -42.36 58.51 -0.36
N LEU A 16 -43.38 57.66 -0.54
CA LEU A 16 -43.20 56.24 -0.86
C LEU A 16 -42.57 56.02 -2.25
N LEU A 17 -42.90 56.85 -3.24
CA LEU A 17 -42.33 56.74 -4.59
C LEU A 17 -40.88 57.26 -4.69
N ALA A 18 -40.50 58.23 -3.85
CA ALA A 18 -39.13 58.77 -3.81
C ALA A 18 -38.07 57.74 -3.38
N GLY A 19 -38.48 56.62 -2.75
CA GLY A 19 -37.60 55.50 -2.42
C GLY A 19 -37.24 54.59 -3.61
N CYS A 20 -38.03 54.61 -4.70
CA CYS A 20 -37.79 53.79 -5.90
C CYS A 20 -36.91 54.48 -6.96
N GLY A 21 -36.36 55.66 -6.65
CA GLY A 21 -35.40 56.37 -7.48
C GLY A 21 -34.00 55.75 -7.40
N LYS A 22 -33.82 54.63 -8.08
CA LYS A 22 -32.54 54.10 -8.63
C LYS A 22 -31.24 54.67 -8.00
N ARG A 23 -30.89 54.25 -6.78
CA ARG A 23 -29.52 54.40 -6.22
C ARG A 23 -28.56 53.31 -6.73
N GLY A 24 -28.69 52.97 -8.02
CA GLY A 24 -28.08 51.76 -8.61
C GLY A 24 -26.99 52.04 -9.64
N TYR A 25 -26.48 53.27 -9.71
CA TYR A 25 -25.31 53.62 -10.52
C TYR A 25 -24.00 53.54 -9.73
N ASP A 26 -24.05 53.72 -8.39
CA ASP A 26 -22.97 53.32 -7.48
C ASP A 26 -23.17 51.87 -7.04
N ARG A 27 -23.24 50.96 -8.00
CA ARG A 27 -22.90 49.58 -7.64
C ARG A 27 -21.39 49.58 -7.55
N ALA A 28 -20.85 49.53 -6.34
CA ALA A 28 -19.51 49.00 -6.08
C ALA A 28 -19.49 47.52 -6.50
N ARG A 29 -19.73 47.26 -7.79
CA ARG A 29 -19.41 45.99 -8.42
C ARG A 29 -17.88 45.96 -8.47
N PRO A 30 -17.26 44.84 -8.10
CA PRO A 30 -15.87 44.62 -8.44
C PRO A 30 -15.69 44.91 -9.93
N ASP A 31 -14.78 45.82 -10.26
CA ASP A 31 -14.52 46.19 -11.64
C ASP A 31 -13.88 44.98 -12.36
N GLU A 32 -14.68 44.29 -13.17
CA GLU A 32 -14.26 43.13 -13.95
C GLU A 32 -13.19 43.46 -15.02
N PHE A 33 -12.92 44.75 -15.28
CA PHE A 33 -11.84 45.22 -16.14
C PHE A 33 -10.69 45.85 -15.35
N ALA A 34 -10.72 45.83 -14.01
CA ALA A 34 -9.61 46.28 -13.20
C ALA A 34 -8.43 45.32 -13.34
N VAL A 35 -7.44 45.73 -14.13
CA VAL A 35 -6.20 44.99 -14.30
C VAL A 35 -5.37 45.10 -13.02
N ALA A 36 -5.32 44.02 -12.23
CA ALA A 36 -4.37 43.90 -11.14
C ALA A 36 -2.93 43.90 -11.69
N ARG A 37 -1.99 44.50 -10.97
CA ARG A 37 -0.57 44.46 -11.36
C ARG A 37 -0.09 43.01 -11.32
N GLN A 38 0.29 42.48 -12.48
CA GLN A 38 0.92 41.17 -12.60
C GLN A 38 2.13 41.11 -11.65
N ALA A 39 2.25 40.03 -10.88
CA ALA A 39 3.48 39.76 -10.13
C ALA A 39 4.66 39.74 -11.11
N PRO A 40 5.83 40.29 -10.72
CA PRO A 40 7.00 40.28 -11.60
C PRO A 40 7.32 38.85 -12.03
N LEU A 41 7.57 38.65 -13.32
CA LEU A 41 8.01 37.36 -13.86
C LEU A 41 9.41 37.07 -13.30
N ILE A 42 9.48 36.19 -12.30
CA ILE A 42 10.73 35.63 -11.82
C ILE A 42 11.10 34.54 -12.82
N ILE A 43 12.18 34.78 -13.58
CA ILE A 43 12.81 33.74 -14.38
C ILE A 43 13.38 32.73 -13.40
N PRO A 44 12.92 31.46 -13.40
CA PRO A 44 13.52 30.43 -12.57
C PRO A 44 15.03 30.36 -12.84
N PRO A 45 15.87 30.05 -11.84
CA PRO A 45 17.29 29.85 -12.11
C PRO A 45 17.44 28.81 -13.21
N ASP A 46 18.28 29.10 -14.20
CA ASP A 46 18.62 28.16 -15.25
C ASP A 46 19.28 26.95 -14.58
N PHE A 47 18.51 25.87 -14.42
CA PHE A 47 19.09 24.60 -14.02
C PHE A 47 19.88 24.12 -15.23
N ALA A 48 21.20 24.24 -15.16
CA ALA A 48 22.12 23.61 -16.10
C ALA A 48 22.02 22.08 -15.93
N LEU A 49 20.90 21.52 -16.37
CA LEU A 49 20.65 20.09 -16.44
C LEU A 49 21.63 19.55 -17.48
N VAL A 50 22.75 19.03 -17.00
CA VAL A 50 23.70 18.29 -17.83
C VAL A 50 22.97 17.02 -18.30
N PRO A 51 22.78 16.83 -19.61
CA PRO A 51 22.19 15.59 -20.11
C PRO A 51 22.99 14.40 -19.59
N PRO A 52 22.34 13.33 -19.09
CA PRO A 52 23.05 12.16 -18.62
C PRO A 52 23.91 11.60 -19.76
N GLN A 53 25.17 11.33 -19.47
CA GLN A 53 26.12 10.82 -20.46
C GLN A 53 25.57 9.52 -21.08
N PRO A 54 25.55 9.38 -22.41
CA PRO A 54 25.18 8.12 -23.06
C PRO A 54 26.04 6.97 -22.51
N GLY A 55 25.41 5.95 -21.94
CA GLY A 55 26.11 4.80 -21.33
C GLY A 55 26.42 4.93 -19.84
N ALA A 56 26.16 6.08 -19.20
CA ALA A 56 26.19 6.16 -17.74
C ALA A 56 25.11 5.24 -17.13
N ALA A 57 25.44 4.61 -16.00
CA ALA A 57 24.50 3.76 -15.28
C ALA A 57 23.20 4.53 -15.01
N ARG A 58 22.07 3.96 -15.44
CA ARG A 58 20.76 4.57 -15.22
C ARG A 58 20.55 4.74 -13.71
N THR A 59 20.31 5.97 -13.26
CA THR A 59 19.91 6.27 -11.87
C THR A 59 18.53 5.69 -11.53
N GLN A 60 17.75 5.32 -12.54
CA GLN A 60 16.46 4.63 -12.46
C GLN A 60 16.62 3.11 -12.15
N GLY A 61 17.64 2.70 -11.41
CA GLY A 61 17.96 1.30 -11.12
C GLY A 61 16.96 0.61 -10.18
N ASN A 62 15.97 1.35 -9.68
CA ASN A 62 15.06 0.89 -8.67
C ASN A 62 13.69 0.71 -9.34
N ASN A 63 13.35 -0.55 -9.67
CA ASN A 63 12.00 -0.90 -10.10
C ASN A 63 11.03 -0.54 -8.96
N PRO A 64 10.21 0.52 -9.08
CA PRO A 64 9.42 1.02 -7.97
C PRO A 64 8.33 0.02 -7.56
N GLN A 65 7.87 -0.83 -8.50
CA GLN A 65 6.97 -1.92 -8.19
C GLN A 65 7.65 -2.99 -7.33
N ALA A 66 8.90 -3.37 -7.63
CA ALA A 66 9.65 -4.31 -6.81
C ALA A 66 9.93 -3.76 -5.40
N GLN A 67 10.24 -2.47 -5.29
CA GLN A 67 10.42 -1.81 -3.98
C GLN A 67 9.12 -1.71 -3.19
N ALA A 68 8.00 -1.43 -3.86
CA ALA A 68 6.70 -1.43 -3.21
C ALA A 68 6.32 -2.83 -2.70
N LEU A 69 6.60 -3.88 -3.48
CA LEU A 69 6.39 -5.26 -3.06
C LEU A 69 7.27 -5.65 -1.87
N ASP A 70 8.55 -5.29 -1.88
CA ASP A 70 9.48 -5.53 -0.77
C ASP A 70 9.07 -4.73 0.49
N ALA A 71 8.61 -3.48 0.34
CA ALA A 71 8.11 -2.69 1.46
C ALA A 71 6.78 -3.22 2.03
N LEU A 72 5.91 -3.77 1.19
CA LEU A 72 4.58 -4.23 1.58
C LEU A 72 4.58 -5.64 2.16
N PHE A 73 5.38 -6.55 1.58
CA PHE A 73 5.43 -7.95 1.96
C PHE A 73 6.71 -8.33 2.72
N GLY A 74 7.70 -7.44 2.76
CA GLY A 74 9.04 -7.75 3.25
C GLY A 74 9.83 -8.60 2.25
N GLY A 75 11.11 -8.79 2.58
CA GLY A 75 11.94 -9.80 1.95
C GLY A 75 11.54 -11.22 2.34
N PRO A 76 12.19 -12.25 1.76
CA PRO A 76 11.92 -13.64 2.10
C PRO A 76 12.10 -13.88 3.60
N ALA A 77 11.07 -14.41 4.25
CA ALA A 77 11.15 -14.81 5.65
C ALA A 77 12.17 -15.95 5.83
N GLN A 78 12.99 -15.85 6.88
CA GLN A 78 13.86 -16.95 7.32
C GLN A 78 12.98 -18.16 7.65
N ARG A 79 13.18 -19.26 6.92
CA ARG A 79 12.49 -20.53 7.19
C ARG A 79 13.14 -21.24 8.36
N SER A 80 12.36 -22.02 9.10
CA SER A 80 12.89 -22.79 10.23
C SER A 80 13.85 -23.89 9.76
N ALA A 81 14.84 -24.24 10.58
CA ALA A 81 15.78 -25.32 10.27
C ALA A 81 15.06 -26.68 10.10
N ALA A 82 13.97 -26.90 10.84
CA ALA A 82 13.15 -28.10 10.71
C ALA A 82 12.45 -28.17 9.34
N GLU A 83 11.89 -27.05 8.87
CA GLU A 83 11.28 -26.98 7.53
C GLU A 83 12.32 -27.23 6.43
N ALA A 84 13.49 -26.58 6.53
CA ALA A 84 14.58 -26.80 5.59
C ALA A 84 15.01 -28.28 5.56
N GLY A 85 15.15 -28.91 6.73
CA GLY A 85 15.53 -30.32 6.83
C GLY A 85 14.50 -31.28 6.23
N VAL A 86 13.20 -31.01 6.40
CA VAL A 86 12.14 -31.82 5.76
C VAL A 86 12.15 -31.63 4.24
N VAL A 87 12.33 -30.40 3.76
CA VAL A 87 12.43 -30.10 2.32
C VAL A 87 13.64 -30.79 1.70
N ASP A 88 14.79 -30.76 2.37
CA ASP A 88 16.02 -31.42 1.91
C ASP A 88 15.86 -32.96 1.88
N GLN A 89 15.23 -33.55 2.89
CA GLN A 89 14.92 -34.99 2.89
C GLN A 89 13.94 -35.37 1.78
N ALA A 90 13.02 -34.48 1.42
CA ALA A 90 12.11 -34.64 0.29
C ALA A 90 12.79 -34.41 -1.09
N GLY A 91 14.11 -34.16 -1.13
CA GLY A 91 14.90 -33.94 -2.34
C GLY A 91 14.99 -32.47 -2.78
N GLY A 92 14.45 -31.54 -1.98
CA GLY A 92 14.60 -30.10 -2.15
C GLY A 92 14.20 -29.58 -3.54
N THR A 93 15.00 -28.67 -4.08
CA THR A 93 14.83 -28.12 -5.43
C THR A 93 15.19 -29.10 -6.55
N GLY A 94 15.83 -30.23 -6.22
CA GLY A 94 16.22 -31.27 -7.16
C GLY A 94 15.21 -32.42 -7.29
N ALA A 95 14.21 -32.51 -6.40
CA ALA A 95 13.22 -33.58 -6.39
C ALA A 95 12.34 -33.59 -7.65
N ALA A 96 12.06 -32.43 -8.21
CA ALA A 96 11.23 -32.29 -9.40
C ALA A 96 12.11 -31.98 -10.62
N PRO A 97 12.07 -32.82 -11.67
CA PRO A 97 12.61 -32.46 -12.98
C PRO A 97 12.07 -31.11 -13.47
N ALA A 98 12.92 -30.34 -14.14
CA ALA A 98 12.48 -29.09 -14.77
C ALA A 98 11.39 -29.41 -15.80
N GLY A 99 10.21 -28.81 -15.64
CA GLY A 99 9.08 -29.04 -16.56
C GLY A 99 8.03 -30.04 -16.08
N ILE A 100 8.13 -30.62 -14.87
CA ILE A 100 7.09 -31.52 -14.33
C ILE A 100 5.68 -30.91 -14.38
N ARG A 101 5.51 -29.59 -14.27
CA ARG A 101 4.18 -28.95 -14.38
C ARG A 101 3.57 -29.04 -15.78
N SER A 102 4.39 -29.27 -16.80
CA SER A 102 3.99 -29.48 -18.20
C SER A 102 3.83 -30.97 -18.52
N GLU A 103 4.60 -31.83 -17.85
CA GLU A 103 4.58 -33.28 -18.05
C GLU A 103 3.56 -33.99 -17.15
N ALA A 104 3.15 -33.37 -16.04
CA ALA A 104 2.14 -33.89 -15.13
C ALA A 104 0.79 -33.99 -15.84
N GLY A 105 0.46 -35.20 -16.30
CA GLY A 105 -0.77 -35.50 -17.05
C GLY A 105 -0.55 -35.82 -18.53
N ASP A 106 0.69 -35.85 -19.02
CA ASP A 106 0.99 -36.39 -20.36
C ASP A 106 0.58 -37.88 -20.40
N PRO A 107 -0.30 -38.30 -21.34
CA PRO A 107 -0.69 -39.69 -21.52
C PRO A 107 0.47 -40.67 -21.75
N GLN A 108 1.64 -40.18 -22.17
CA GLN A 108 2.85 -40.99 -22.36
C GLN A 108 3.71 -41.11 -21.09
N THR A 109 3.34 -40.45 -19.98
CA THR A 109 4.05 -40.61 -18.70
C THR A 109 3.80 -42.00 -18.13
N ASN A 110 4.87 -42.69 -17.72
CA ASN A 110 4.76 -43.99 -17.06
C ASN A 110 4.11 -43.82 -15.67
N VAL A 111 2.89 -44.34 -15.51
CA VAL A 111 2.16 -44.30 -14.23
C VAL A 111 2.31 -45.65 -13.52
N VAL A 112 2.68 -45.60 -12.23
CA VAL A 112 2.68 -46.79 -11.38
C VAL A 112 1.38 -46.82 -10.58
N ASP A 113 0.58 -47.88 -10.74
CA ASP A 113 -0.61 -48.08 -9.91
C ASP A 113 -0.19 -48.41 -8.46
N LYS A 114 -0.51 -47.49 -7.54
CA LYS A 114 -0.26 -47.63 -6.09
C LYS A 114 -1.55 -47.90 -5.31
N GLY A 115 -2.65 -48.24 -5.97
CA GLY A 115 -3.97 -48.40 -5.33
C GLY A 115 -4.03 -49.49 -4.26
N GLN A 116 -3.23 -50.56 -4.36
CA GLN A 116 -3.09 -51.53 -3.28
C GLN A 116 -2.41 -50.91 -2.05
N THR A 117 -1.24 -50.31 -2.24
CA THR A 117 -0.49 -49.65 -1.17
C THR A 117 -1.30 -48.56 -0.47
N THR A 118 -2.05 -47.75 -1.22
CA THR A 118 -2.94 -46.73 -0.63
C THR A 118 -4.05 -47.35 0.21
N ARG A 119 -4.67 -48.45 -0.26
CA ARG A 119 -5.70 -49.17 0.52
C ARG A 119 -5.13 -49.77 1.79
N ASP A 120 -3.93 -50.33 1.71
CA ASP A 120 -3.24 -50.90 2.87
C ASP A 120 -2.92 -49.83 3.92
N ILE A 121 -2.50 -48.63 3.50
CA ILE A 121 -2.25 -47.49 4.40
C ILE A 121 -3.54 -46.99 5.04
N ILE A 122 -4.64 -46.88 4.29
CA ILE A 122 -5.93 -46.41 4.84
C ILE A 122 -6.51 -47.42 5.83
N ALA A 123 -6.34 -48.71 5.57
CA ALA A 123 -6.79 -49.78 6.46
C ALA A 123 -5.85 -50.01 7.65
N ALA A 124 -4.66 -49.42 7.65
CA ALA A 124 -3.68 -49.61 8.71
C ALA A 124 -4.19 -49.01 10.04
N PRO A 125 -4.07 -49.74 11.16
CA PRO A 125 -4.30 -49.18 12.49
C PRO A 125 -3.37 -47.97 12.73
N GLN A 126 -3.87 -46.98 13.48
CA GLN A 126 -3.06 -45.83 13.88
C GLN A 126 -1.87 -46.30 14.73
N GLY A 127 -0.67 -45.92 14.33
CA GLY A 127 0.55 -46.22 15.04
C GLY A 127 1.75 -45.52 14.43
N ASP A 128 2.82 -45.44 15.19
CA ASP A 128 4.11 -44.90 14.74
C ASP A 128 4.70 -45.89 13.72
N GLY A 129 4.35 -45.74 12.44
CA GLY A 129 4.78 -46.64 11.38
C GLY A 129 6.31 -46.82 11.35
N GLN A 130 6.77 -47.97 10.87
CA GLN A 130 8.20 -48.34 10.84
C GLN A 130 9.07 -47.35 10.05
N ASP A 131 8.50 -46.67 9.04
CA ASP A 131 9.23 -45.88 8.06
C ASP A 131 9.19 -44.36 8.31
N ALA A 132 8.35 -43.86 9.21
CA ALA A 132 8.16 -42.42 9.41
C ALA A 132 8.06 -42.06 10.90
N ARG A 133 9.22 -41.70 11.47
CA ARG A 133 9.32 -41.12 12.82
C ARG A 133 9.99 -39.77 12.74
N ALA A 134 9.25 -38.71 13.05
CA ALA A 134 9.79 -37.37 13.21
C ALA A 134 9.97 -37.09 14.70
N SER A 135 11.21 -37.09 15.18
CA SER A 135 11.53 -36.50 16.47
C SER A 135 11.85 -35.02 16.27
N ALA A 136 11.11 -34.14 16.96
CA ALA A 136 11.62 -32.80 17.17
C ALA A 136 12.86 -32.95 18.04
N GLY A 137 14.05 -32.70 17.46
CA GLY A 137 15.29 -32.62 18.24
C GLY A 137 15.05 -31.71 19.44
N ALA A 138 15.44 -32.16 20.62
CA ALA A 138 15.20 -31.47 21.88
C ALA A 138 15.39 -29.97 21.70
N ALA A 139 14.33 -29.20 21.97
CA ALA A 139 14.40 -27.75 21.97
C ALA A 139 15.60 -27.37 22.84
N ALA A 140 16.67 -26.86 22.22
CA ALA A 140 17.77 -26.28 22.95
C ALA A 140 17.12 -25.23 23.86
N SER A 141 17.27 -25.44 25.16
CA SER A 141 16.80 -24.55 26.21
C SER A 141 17.12 -23.11 25.82
N ALA A 142 16.08 -22.28 25.77
CA ALA A 142 16.22 -20.84 25.58
C ALA A 142 17.31 -20.33 26.54
N PRO A 143 18.24 -19.46 26.09
CA PRO A 143 19.18 -18.84 27.00
C PRO A 143 18.39 -18.04 28.03
N ALA A 144 18.58 -18.38 29.31
CA ALA A 144 17.97 -17.68 30.42
C ALA A 144 18.31 -16.18 30.33
N THR A 145 17.28 -15.34 30.24
CA THR A 145 17.41 -13.89 30.37
C THR A 145 18.04 -13.60 31.75
N PRO A 146 19.20 -12.94 31.84
CA PRO A 146 19.72 -12.51 33.12
C PRO A 146 18.77 -11.46 33.72
N ALA A 147 18.39 -11.67 34.98
CA ALA A 147 17.55 -10.75 35.74
C ALA A 147 18.12 -9.32 35.75
N PRO A 148 17.29 -8.27 35.78
CA PRO A 148 17.77 -6.90 35.85
C PRO A 148 18.48 -6.65 37.19
N ALA A 149 19.74 -6.22 37.12
CA ALA A 149 20.52 -5.82 38.27
C ALA A 149 19.87 -4.63 39.00
N THR A 150 19.67 -4.77 40.31
CA THR A 150 19.25 -3.69 41.20
C THR A 150 20.35 -2.61 41.27
N PRO A 151 20.07 -1.32 41.06
CA PRO A 151 21.07 -0.28 41.22
C PRO A 151 21.40 -0.09 42.71
N THR A 152 22.68 -0.22 43.05
CA THR A 152 23.23 0.13 44.36
C THR A 152 23.15 1.65 44.56
N PRO A 153 22.65 2.18 45.69
CA PRO A 153 22.65 3.61 45.95
C PRO A 153 24.09 4.10 46.20
N GLN A 154 24.58 4.98 45.33
CA GLN A 154 25.79 5.76 45.56
C GLN A 154 25.46 6.93 46.50
N GLN A 155 26.29 7.08 47.54
CA GLN A 155 26.37 8.27 48.38
C GLN A 155 27.07 9.41 47.64
#